data_AF-A0A973MNI7-F1
#
_entry.id   AF-A0A973MNI7-F1
#
_cell.length_a   1.000
_cell.length_b   1.000
_cell.length_c   1.000
_cell.angle_alpha   90.00
_cell.angle_beta   90.00
_cell.angle_gamma   90.00
#
_symmetry.space_group_name_H-M   'P 1'
#
loop_
_entity.id
_entity.type
_entity.pdbx_description
1 polymer ?
#
loop_
_entity_poly.entity_id
_entity_poly.type
_entity_poly.pdbx_seq_one_letter_code
_entity_poly.pdbx_strand_id
1 'polypeptide(L)'
;MQTAFWSRRRVLGVLAAGTVVAATSSLVLNPTIARADTPPDGDDGDPFKLPDTDRAKVVRAWLVGGKAARAAAEIALSGGDADVQAFLATGLPAATAEDNRIAVLTSLARGGKGTRREAAAAIDNGDAAIADYLSTGFKAGLLEDLRVATTTVMATGAKAVTRDGTTALDAGTQEALEAFLIKGQYTARLEDMRVEVSSLMVQAGPEVQKYADRALAGSPDDIEWFLDTGQHIARARDQESAKIEELVAVVEREGKVADARTKQAEEAAARAVEAADKAKAAAEKAAAEAEAAKDDVVKSGRAARNAAEAAVGAADSARVATRASHAAIQASRRAA
;
A
#
# COMPACT_ATOMS: atom_id res chain seq x y z
N MET A 1 20.60 -32.41 -21.81
CA MET A 1 20.76 -31.80 -23.15
C MET A 1 19.84 -30.58 -23.18
N GLN A 2 20.22 -29.32 -22.90
CA GLN A 2 21.34 -28.52 -23.44
C GLN A 2 21.44 -28.72 -24.96
N THR A 3 21.15 -27.76 -25.85
CA THR A 3 21.75 -26.42 -26.03
C THR A 3 20.86 -25.62 -27.02
N ALA A 4 20.51 -24.35 -26.80
CA ALA A 4 21.25 -23.10 -27.15
C ALA A 4 21.15 -22.75 -28.66
N PHE A 5 21.13 -21.53 -29.21
CA PHE A 5 21.53 -20.16 -28.87
C PHE A 5 20.60 -19.19 -29.67
N TRP A 6 20.43 -17.91 -29.34
CA TRP A 6 21.15 -16.76 -29.92
C TRP A 6 20.72 -15.51 -29.10
N SER A 7 21.57 -14.87 -28.29
CA SER A 7 22.58 -13.82 -28.61
C SER A 7 21.99 -12.60 -29.32
N ARG A 8 21.62 -11.50 -28.61
CA ARG A 8 22.45 -10.36 -28.09
C ARG A 8 22.86 -9.30 -29.14
N ARG A 9 22.50 -8.04 -28.78
CA ARG A 9 22.96 -6.69 -29.21
C ARG A 9 22.16 -6.01 -30.34
N ARG A 10 21.26 -5.08 -29.98
CA ARG A 10 21.43 -3.62 -29.69
C ARG A 10 20.96 -2.84 -30.93
N VAL A 11 20.10 -1.82 -30.87
CA VAL A 11 20.35 -0.45 -30.35
C VAL A 11 19.02 0.35 -30.37
N LEU A 12 18.69 1.02 -29.24
CA LEU A 12 17.94 2.31 -29.01
C LEU A 12 16.58 2.54 -29.70
N GLY A 13 15.55 3.17 -29.13
CA GLY A 13 15.28 3.96 -27.92
C GLY A 13 13.79 4.41 -28.03
N VAL A 14 13.01 4.59 -26.97
CA VAL A 14 12.69 5.87 -26.27
C VAL A 14 11.51 5.49 -25.34
N LEU A 15 11.71 5.44 -24.01
CA LEU A 15 11.26 6.41 -22.99
C LEU A 15 9.76 6.78 -23.01
N ALA A 16 9.02 6.36 -21.98
CA ALA A 16 8.24 7.26 -21.11
C ALA A 16 7.52 6.49 -19.97
N ALA A 17 7.86 6.90 -18.73
CA ALA A 17 7.03 7.11 -17.54
C ALA A 17 6.16 5.94 -16.96
N GLY A 18 6.13 5.65 -15.66
CA GLY A 18 6.72 6.33 -14.52
C GLY A 18 7.09 5.34 -13.41
N THR A 19 8.31 5.48 -12.91
CA THR A 19 8.81 4.87 -11.69
C THR A 19 8.51 5.82 -10.53
N VAL A 20 7.67 5.40 -9.58
CA VAL A 20 7.76 5.93 -8.22
C VAL A 20 9.03 5.34 -7.65
N VAL A 21 10.11 6.12 -7.72
CA VAL A 21 11.32 5.87 -6.96
C VAL A 21 10.95 6.13 -5.50
N ALA A 22 10.59 5.07 -4.78
CA ALA A 22 10.76 5.07 -3.34
C ALA A 22 12.28 5.16 -3.11
N ALA A 23 12.77 6.40 -2.99
CA ALA A 23 14.12 6.68 -2.56
C ALA A 23 14.21 6.27 -1.09
N THR A 24 14.40 4.97 -0.84
CA THR A 24 14.98 4.48 0.39
C THR A 24 16.41 4.99 0.41
N SER A 25 16.54 6.26 0.81
CA SER A 25 17.80 6.87 1.20
C SER A 25 18.37 5.95 2.26
N SER A 26 19.33 5.13 1.84
CA SER A 26 20.05 4.19 2.67
C SER A 26 20.98 5.01 3.56
N LEU A 27 20.39 5.75 4.49
CA LEU A 27 21.03 6.29 5.67
C LEU A 27 21.24 5.10 6.61
N VAL A 28 22.19 4.25 6.23
CA VAL A 28 22.85 3.35 7.17
C VAL A 28 23.66 4.25 8.09
N LEU A 29 22.99 4.84 9.10
CA LEU A 29 23.66 5.31 10.30
C LEU A 29 24.16 4.06 11.02
N ASN A 30 25.29 3.54 10.57
CA ASN A 30 26.18 2.79 11.43
C ASN A 30 27.15 3.81 12.04
N PRO A 31 26.91 4.30 13.27
CA PRO A 31 27.95 4.97 14.01
C PRO A 31 28.85 3.89 14.59
N THR A 32 29.66 3.25 13.75
CA THR A 32 30.99 2.88 14.23
C THR A 32 31.91 4.06 13.93
N ILE A 33 31.55 5.21 14.51
CA ILE A 33 32.56 6.15 14.94
C ILE A 33 33.34 5.34 15.97
N ALA A 34 34.56 4.93 15.62
CA ALA A 34 35.54 4.50 16.60
C ALA A 34 35.82 5.73 17.47
N ARG A 35 34.93 5.95 18.44
CA ARG A 35 35.12 6.90 19.51
C ARG A 35 36.31 6.36 20.30
N ALA A 36 37.43 7.07 20.27
CA ALA A 36 38.36 7.01 21.37
C ALA A 36 37.59 7.59 22.57
N ASP A 37 36.94 6.73 23.35
CA ASP A 37 36.37 7.13 24.62
C ASP A 37 37.52 7.66 25.48
N THR A 38 37.49 8.95 25.81
CA THR A 38 38.18 9.46 26.99
C THR A 38 37.47 8.89 28.22
N PRO A 39 38.16 8.08 29.06
CA PRO A 39 37.57 7.52 30.26
C PRO A 39 37.15 8.61 31.26
N PRO A 40 36.13 8.36 32.10
CA PRO A 40 35.77 9.26 33.19
C PRO A 40 36.90 9.33 34.22
N ASP A 41 37.11 10.53 34.78
CA ASP A 41 38.09 10.76 35.84
C ASP A 41 37.72 9.96 37.10
N GLY A 42 38.52 8.93 37.41
CA GLY A 42 38.47 8.18 38.66
C GLY A 42 38.67 6.68 38.47
N ASP A 43 39.89 6.22 38.78
CA ASP A 43 40.48 4.88 38.64
C ASP A 43 41.22 4.66 37.31
N ASP A 44 42.54 4.89 37.34
CA ASP A 44 43.58 4.64 36.33
C ASP A 44 43.07 4.07 35.00
N GLY A 45 42.60 4.99 34.13
CA GLY A 45 41.84 4.73 32.90
C GLY A 45 42.60 4.05 31.75
N ASP A 46 43.43 3.05 32.04
CA ASP A 46 43.89 2.09 31.04
C ASP A 46 43.04 0.82 31.10
N PRO A 47 42.17 0.55 30.10
CA PRO A 47 41.39 -0.70 30.05
C PRO A 47 42.27 -1.95 30.03
N PHE A 48 43.58 -1.80 29.76
CA PHE A 48 44.56 -2.88 29.72
C PHE A 48 45.44 -2.97 30.98
N LYS A 49 45.29 -2.04 31.95
CA LYS A 49 46.07 -1.99 33.21
C LYS A 49 47.57 -2.15 33.01
N LEU A 50 48.13 -1.55 31.96
CA LEU A 50 49.54 -1.61 31.66
C LEU A 50 50.33 -0.73 32.67
N PRO A 51 51.55 -1.13 33.06
CA PRO A 51 52.37 -0.32 33.94
C PRO A 51 52.77 0.99 33.24
N ASP A 52 52.96 2.09 33.99
CA ASP A 52 53.46 3.35 33.42
C ASP A 52 54.95 3.26 33.07
N THR A 53 55.23 2.62 31.94
CA THR A 53 56.55 2.46 31.36
C THR A 53 56.50 2.83 29.89
N ASP A 54 57.63 3.25 29.32
CA ASP A 54 57.67 3.64 27.92
C ASP A 54 57.36 2.46 26.99
N ARG A 55 57.83 1.26 27.32
CA ARG A 55 57.46 0.04 26.59
C ARG A 55 55.96 -0.25 26.65
N ALA A 56 55.31 -0.02 27.80
CA ALA A 56 53.86 -0.14 27.91
C ALA A 56 53.10 0.90 27.09
N LYS A 57 53.59 2.14 26.97
CA LYS A 57 53.01 3.16 26.08
C LYS A 57 53.06 2.72 24.61
N VAL A 58 54.14 2.04 24.20
CA VAL A 58 54.24 1.44 22.85
C VAL A 58 53.28 0.27 22.68
N VAL A 59 53.15 -0.62 23.68
CA VAL A 59 52.15 -1.70 23.66
C VAL A 59 50.74 -1.12 23.55
N ARG A 60 50.43 -0.04 24.26
CA ARG A 60 49.14 0.65 24.14
C ARG A 60 48.92 1.16 22.72
N ALA A 61 49.90 1.84 22.11
CA ALA A 61 49.82 2.28 20.71
C ALA A 61 49.60 1.11 19.73
N TRP A 62 50.21 -0.06 19.99
CA TRP A 62 49.98 -1.28 19.23
C TRP A 62 48.57 -1.87 19.42
N LEU A 63 47.99 -1.77 20.62
CA LEU A 63 46.64 -2.27 20.89
C LEU A 63 45.56 -1.35 20.29
N VAL A 64 45.64 -0.04 20.53
CA VAL A 64 44.56 0.90 20.18
C VAL A 64 44.81 1.73 18.92
N GLY A 65 46.05 1.78 18.43
CA GLY A 65 46.42 2.59 17.27
C GLY A 65 45.79 2.11 15.96
N GLY A 66 45.82 3.00 14.97
CA GLY A 66 45.47 2.64 13.60
C GLY A 66 46.56 1.81 12.93
N LYS A 67 46.38 1.50 11.64
CA LYS A 67 47.24 0.56 10.91
C LYS A 67 48.71 1.01 10.91
N ALA A 68 48.97 2.30 10.72
CA ALA A 68 50.32 2.85 10.71
C ALA A 68 50.93 2.84 12.13
N ALA A 69 50.18 3.30 13.14
CA ALA A 69 50.65 3.32 14.52
C ALA A 69 50.96 1.92 15.06
N ARG A 70 50.14 0.92 14.72
CA ARG A 70 50.40 -0.48 15.09
C ARG A 70 51.67 -1.04 14.47
N ALA A 71 51.85 -0.86 13.15
CA ALA A 71 53.02 -1.35 12.45
C ALA A 71 54.31 -0.71 12.98
N ALA A 72 54.29 0.60 13.25
CA ALA A 72 55.43 1.32 13.82
C ALA A 72 55.71 0.90 15.27
N ALA A 73 54.68 0.64 16.07
CA ALA A 73 54.83 0.13 17.43
C ALA A 73 55.42 -1.30 17.47
N GLU A 74 55.04 -2.18 16.53
CA GLU A 74 55.60 -3.53 16.43
C GLU A 74 57.11 -3.53 16.15
N ILE A 75 57.55 -2.65 15.25
CA ILE A 75 58.97 -2.43 14.96
C ILE A 75 59.70 -1.95 16.23
N ALA A 76 59.15 -0.96 16.95
CA ALA A 76 59.75 -0.42 18.16
C ALA A 76 59.81 -1.47 19.31
N LEU A 77 58.80 -2.32 19.44
CA LEU A 77 58.77 -3.38 20.46
C LEU A 77 59.77 -4.50 20.19
N SER A 78 60.10 -4.73 18.92
CA SER A 78 61.12 -5.69 18.49
C SER A 78 62.55 -5.17 18.68
N GLY A 79 62.69 -3.87 18.97
CA GLY A 79 63.96 -3.19 19.19
C GLY A 79 64.34 -2.99 20.67
N GLY A 80 65.40 -2.22 20.86
CA GLY A 80 65.92 -1.83 22.18
C GLY A 80 65.20 -0.61 22.76
N ASP A 81 65.61 -0.19 23.96
CA ASP A 81 64.98 0.97 24.62
C ASP A 81 65.17 2.28 23.85
N ALA A 82 66.24 2.40 23.06
CA ALA A 82 66.44 3.53 22.15
C ALA A 82 65.36 3.60 21.05
N ASP A 83 64.93 2.44 20.51
CA ASP A 83 63.87 2.36 19.50
C ASP A 83 62.50 2.69 20.09
N VAL A 84 62.25 2.25 21.33
CA VAL A 84 61.07 2.61 22.11
C VAL A 84 60.99 4.13 22.31
N GLN A 85 62.08 4.78 22.73
CA GLN A 85 62.13 6.23 22.91
C GLN A 85 61.96 6.99 21.59
N ALA A 86 62.65 6.55 20.53
CA ALA A 86 62.55 7.18 19.21
C ALA A 86 61.13 7.10 18.64
N PHE A 87 60.47 5.95 18.80
CA PHE A 87 59.08 5.78 18.43
C PHE A 87 58.17 6.70 19.23
N LEU A 88 58.25 6.73 20.56
CA LEU A 88 57.39 7.60 21.36
C LEU A 88 57.58 9.09 21.04
N ALA A 89 58.82 9.52 20.80
CA ALA A 89 59.14 10.92 20.52
C ALA A 89 58.71 11.37 19.13
N THR A 90 58.85 10.52 18.10
CA THR A 90 58.70 10.93 16.69
C THR A 90 57.89 9.96 15.84
N GLY A 91 58.06 8.65 16.04
CA GLY A 91 57.38 7.62 15.25
C GLY A 91 55.88 7.57 15.50
N LEU A 92 55.44 7.66 16.75
CA LEU A 92 54.04 7.61 17.16
C LEU A 92 53.26 8.84 16.65
N PRO A 93 53.73 10.09 16.82
CA PRO A 93 53.08 11.26 16.22
C PRO A 93 52.94 11.14 14.69
N ALA A 94 53.98 10.74 13.98
CA ALA A 94 53.95 10.61 12.52
C ALA A 94 52.98 9.51 12.06
N ALA A 95 53.01 8.36 12.71
CA ALA A 95 52.11 7.25 12.39
C ALA A 95 50.64 7.57 12.73
N THR A 96 50.41 8.30 13.82
CA THR A 96 49.05 8.78 14.20
C THR A 96 48.52 9.79 13.18
N ALA A 97 49.36 10.69 12.67
CA ALA A 97 48.96 11.64 11.63
C ALA A 97 48.52 10.92 10.35
N GLU A 98 49.26 9.89 9.93
CA GLU A 98 48.90 9.06 8.77
C GLU A 98 47.55 8.35 8.97
N ASP A 99 47.37 7.70 10.12
CA ASP A 99 46.11 7.03 10.47
C ASP A 99 44.93 8.02 10.47
N ASN A 100 45.13 9.22 11.02
CA ASN A 100 44.12 10.28 11.07
C ASN A 100 43.73 10.79 9.67
N ARG A 101 44.71 10.99 8.77
CA ARG A 101 44.45 11.37 7.37
C ARG A 101 43.56 10.33 6.68
N ILE A 102 43.90 9.05 6.84
CA ILE A 102 43.13 7.94 6.27
C ILE A 102 41.71 7.91 6.86
N ALA A 103 41.57 8.12 8.17
CA ALA A 103 40.27 8.14 8.84
C ALA A 103 39.35 9.25 8.29
N VAL A 104 39.85 10.48 8.16
CA VAL A 104 39.06 11.60 7.60
C VAL A 104 38.71 11.35 6.14
N LEU A 105 39.67 10.93 5.31
CA LEU A 105 39.42 10.64 3.89
C LEU A 105 38.37 9.54 3.70
N THR A 106 38.39 8.50 4.53
CA THR A 106 37.40 7.41 4.47
C THR A 106 36.02 7.88 4.93
N SER A 107 35.95 8.82 5.88
CA SER A 107 34.68 9.38 6.38
C SER A 107 33.95 10.23 5.33
N LEU A 108 34.67 10.86 4.39
CA LEU A 108 34.09 11.74 3.37
C LEU A 108 33.03 11.05 2.49
N ALA A 109 33.22 9.76 2.18
CA ALA A 109 32.28 9.01 1.34
C ALA A 109 30.92 8.79 2.00
N ARG A 110 30.87 8.80 3.34
CA ARG A 110 29.66 8.52 4.14
C ARG A 110 29.07 9.77 4.79
N GLY A 111 29.86 10.85 4.89
CA GLY A 111 29.42 12.10 5.48
C GLY A 111 28.37 12.83 4.63
N GLY A 112 27.44 13.51 5.32
CA GLY A 112 26.55 14.47 4.71
C GLY A 112 27.28 15.76 4.30
N LYS A 113 26.53 16.75 3.83
CA LYS A 113 27.10 17.98 3.27
C LYS A 113 27.88 18.78 4.32
N GLY A 114 27.34 18.90 5.54
CA GLY A 114 27.98 19.59 6.65
C GLY A 114 29.27 18.87 7.07
N THR A 115 29.18 17.56 7.32
CA THR A 115 30.34 16.74 7.72
C THR A 115 31.46 16.77 6.68
N ARG A 116 31.13 16.68 5.38
CA ARG A 116 32.13 16.77 4.30
C ARG A 116 32.80 18.13 4.22
N ARG A 117 32.06 19.22 4.45
CA ARG A 117 32.61 20.58 4.46
C ARG A 117 33.66 20.73 5.57
N GLU A 118 33.31 20.33 6.80
CA GLU A 118 34.23 20.43 7.94
C GLU A 118 35.45 19.50 7.77
N ALA A 119 35.25 18.28 7.27
CA ALA A 119 36.34 17.36 6.97
C ALA A 119 37.31 17.89 5.89
N ALA A 120 36.80 18.51 4.83
CA ALA A 120 37.62 19.12 3.78
C ALA A 120 38.44 20.29 4.35
N ALA A 121 37.82 21.16 5.15
CA ALA A 121 38.52 22.25 5.83
C ALA A 121 39.64 21.73 6.75
N ALA A 122 39.41 20.62 7.46
CA ALA A 122 40.45 20.01 8.29
C ALA A 122 41.64 19.51 7.46
N ILE A 123 41.38 18.85 6.33
CA ILE A 123 42.42 18.37 5.40
C ILE A 123 43.26 19.53 4.87
N ASP A 124 42.62 20.62 4.45
CA ASP A 124 43.31 21.80 3.88
C ASP A 124 44.21 22.51 4.90
N ASN A 125 43.93 22.35 6.20
CA ASN A 125 44.67 22.99 7.30
C ASN A 125 45.73 22.08 7.97
N GLY A 126 45.91 20.84 7.49
CA GLY A 126 47.00 19.95 7.92
C GLY A 126 46.71 19.11 9.17
N ASP A 127 47.73 18.38 9.66
CA ASP A 127 47.57 17.28 10.63
C ASP A 127 46.97 17.70 11.98
N ALA A 128 47.30 18.89 12.47
CA ALA A 128 46.73 19.41 13.71
C ALA A 128 45.22 19.63 13.57
N ALA A 129 44.77 20.24 12.45
CA ALA A 129 43.35 20.47 12.19
C ALA A 129 42.58 19.15 11.95
N ILE A 130 43.22 18.16 11.33
CA ILE A 130 42.67 16.81 11.19
C ILE A 130 42.44 16.17 12.57
N ALA A 131 43.42 16.27 13.48
CA ALA A 131 43.28 15.72 14.83
C ALA A 131 42.15 16.41 15.63
N ASP A 132 42.07 17.75 15.56
CA ASP A 132 41.01 18.53 16.19
C ASP A 132 39.62 18.17 15.64
N TYR A 133 39.52 17.99 14.32
CA TYR A 133 38.31 17.56 13.65
C TYR A 133 37.84 16.18 14.15
N LEU A 134 38.75 15.20 14.19
CA LEU A 134 38.45 13.84 14.65
C LEU A 134 38.06 13.78 16.13
N SER A 135 38.59 14.68 16.95
CA SER A 135 38.26 14.77 18.36
C SER A 135 36.84 15.32 18.58
N THR A 136 36.55 16.53 18.09
CA THR A 136 35.25 17.17 18.32
C THR A 136 34.74 18.02 17.15
N GLY A 137 35.60 18.43 16.21
CA GLY A 137 35.20 19.34 15.13
C GLY A 137 34.15 18.77 14.17
N PHE A 138 34.02 17.44 14.06
CA PHE A 138 32.99 16.82 13.23
C PHE A 138 31.55 17.05 13.73
N LYS A 139 31.37 17.32 15.03
CA LYS A 139 30.03 17.36 15.66
C LYS A 139 29.12 18.43 15.07
N ALA A 140 29.66 19.60 14.73
CA ALA A 140 28.88 20.69 14.16
C ALA A 140 28.33 20.33 12.78
N GLY A 141 29.18 19.75 11.91
CA GLY A 141 28.77 19.27 10.59
C GLY A 141 27.77 18.12 10.65
N LEU A 142 27.97 17.19 11.59
CA LEU A 142 27.03 16.09 11.84
C LEU A 142 25.66 16.60 12.29
N LEU A 143 25.62 17.56 13.21
CA LEU A 143 24.36 18.14 13.70
C LEU A 143 23.58 18.84 12.57
N GLU A 144 24.27 19.56 11.68
CA GLU A 144 23.66 20.14 10.48
C GLU A 144 23.06 19.06 9.58
N ASP A 145 23.81 17.99 9.30
CA ASP A 145 23.35 16.88 8.46
C ASP A 145 22.13 16.18 9.06
N LEU A 146 22.11 15.95 10.37
CA LEU A 146 20.97 15.36 11.08
C LEU A 146 19.73 16.25 11.02
N ARG A 147 19.86 17.57 11.15
CA ARG A 147 18.73 18.51 10.98
C ARG A 147 18.15 18.45 9.57
N VAL A 148 19.01 18.37 8.55
CA VAL A 148 18.58 18.21 7.15
C VAL A 148 17.87 16.86 6.94
N ALA A 149 18.40 15.78 7.49
CA ALA A 149 17.75 14.47 7.43
C ALA A 149 16.36 14.49 8.10
N THR A 150 16.25 15.08 9.30
CA THR A 150 14.99 15.21 10.03
C THR A 150 13.95 16.00 9.25
N THR A 151 14.32 17.17 8.71
CA THR A 151 13.40 17.98 7.88
C THR A 151 12.99 17.26 6.60
N THR A 152 13.87 16.46 5.99
CA THR A 152 13.55 15.63 4.82
C THR A 152 12.52 14.55 5.16
N VAL A 153 12.68 13.86 6.31
CA VAL A 153 11.69 12.88 6.78
C VAL A 153 10.35 13.54 7.05
N MET A 154 10.34 14.70 7.72
CA MET A 154 9.12 15.47 7.99
C MET A 154 8.37 15.86 6.71
N ALA A 155 9.08 16.23 5.64
CA ALA A 155 8.45 16.62 4.37
C ALA A 155 7.64 15.50 3.70
N THR A 156 7.94 14.24 4.03
CA THR A 156 7.21 13.05 3.53
C THR A 156 6.24 12.47 4.55
N GLY A 157 6.27 12.96 5.79
CA GLY A 157 5.43 12.50 6.87
C GLY A 157 4.13 13.30 6.96
N ALA A 158 3.15 12.75 7.68
CA ALA A 158 1.93 13.49 8.01
C ALA A 158 2.08 14.12 9.41
N LYS A 159 0.98 14.21 10.14
CA LYS A 159 0.87 15.06 11.33
C LYS A 159 1.76 14.56 12.47
N ALA A 160 1.77 13.26 12.74
CA ALA A 160 2.55 12.67 13.82
C ALA A 160 4.05 12.76 13.53
N VAL A 161 4.48 12.41 12.31
CA VAL A 161 5.89 12.51 11.91
C VAL A 161 6.37 13.97 11.98
N THR A 162 5.56 14.92 11.54
CA THR A 162 5.88 16.35 11.64
C THR A 162 5.99 16.80 13.09
N ARG A 163 5.06 16.37 13.96
CA ARG A 163 5.06 16.67 15.41
C ARG A 163 6.34 16.17 16.09
N ASP A 164 6.69 14.90 15.87
CA ASP A 164 7.87 14.30 16.51
C ASP A 164 9.18 14.84 15.93
N GLY A 165 9.24 15.07 14.61
CA GLY A 165 10.40 15.69 13.97
C GLY A 165 10.62 17.13 14.44
N THR A 166 9.54 17.91 14.62
CA THR A 166 9.63 19.28 15.18
C THR A 166 10.17 19.23 16.60
N THR A 167 9.68 18.31 17.43
CA THR A 167 10.18 18.12 18.80
C THR A 167 11.69 17.82 18.83
N ALA A 168 12.17 16.99 17.91
CA ALA A 168 13.60 16.68 17.79
C ALA A 168 14.43 17.89 17.30
N LEU A 169 13.90 18.67 16.36
CA LEU A 169 14.55 19.90 15.87
C LEU A 169 14.63 20.97 16.96
N ASP A 170 13.57 21.14 17.75
CA ASP A 170 13.48 22.09 18.85
C ASP A 170 14.45 21.75 19.99
N ALA A 171 14.61 20.46 20.30
CA ALA A 171 15.64 20.00 21.24
C ALA A 171 17.05 20.33 20.73
N GLY A 172 17.27 20.20 19.41
CA GLY A 172 18.48 20.68 18.75
C GLY A 172 19.76 19.94 19.11
N THR A 173 19.66 18.77 19.76
CA THR A 173 20.80 17.91 20.13
C THR A 173 20.99 16.76 19.15
N GLN A 174 22.21 16.22 19.06
CA GLN A 174 22.51 15.07 18.22
C GLN A 174 21.66 13.87 18.62
N GLU A 175 21.56 13.60 19.93
CA GLU A 175 20.87 12.46 20.50
C GLU A 175 19.37 12.49 20.19
N ALA A 176 18.74 13.67 20.25
CA ALA A 176 17.31 13.82 19.95
C ALA A 176 17.01 13.57 18.46
N LEU A 177 17.86 14.11 17.58
CA LEU A 177 17.71 13.93 16.13
C LEU A 177 17.95 12.47 15.72
N GLU A 178 18.98 11.83 16.27
CA GLU A 178 19.25 10.41 16.03
C GLU A 178 18.13 9.51 16.56
N ALA A 179 17.63 9.76 17.77
CA ALA A 179 16.51 8.99 18.34
C ALA A 179 15.26 9.08 17.46
N PHE A 180 14.95 10.26 16.93
CA PHE A 180 13.87 10.43 15.97
C PHE A 180 14.13 9.69 14.66
N LEU A 181 15.29 9.88 14.04
CA LEU A 181 15.61 9.29 12.73
C LEU A 181 15.71 7.75 12.77
N ILE A 182 16.23 7.19 13.87
CA ILE A 182 16.42 5.74 13.99
C ILE A 182 15.13 5.03 14.40
N LYS A 183 14.31 5.65 15.26
CA LYS A 183 13.13 4.99 15.84
C LYS A 183 11.86 5.84 15.78
N GLY A 184 11.93 7.09 16.23
CA GLY A 184 10.75 7.96 16.39
C GLY A 184 9.91 8.10 15.12
N GLN A 185 10.56 8.31 13.96
CA GLN A 185 9.86 8.46 12.69
C GLN A 185 9.00 7.26 12.30
N TYR A 186 9.39 6.04 12.66
CA TYR A 186 8.65 4.83 12.29
C TYR A 186 7.42 4.65 13.17
N THR A 187 7.54 4.95 14.46
CA THR A 187 6.39 4.97 15.38
C THR A 187 5.40 6.05 14.98
N ALA A 188 5.88 7.24 14.63
CA ALA A 188 5.05 8.34 14.17
C ALA A 188 4.36 8.04 12.82
N ARG A 189 5.07 7.40 11.88
CA ARG A 189 4.49 6.99 10.59
C ARG A 189 3.37 5.96 10.80
N LEU A 190 3.53 5.03 11.74
CA LEU A 190 2.47 4.09 12.09
C LEU A 190 1.23 4.78 12.66
N GLU A 191 1.40 5.80 13.49
CA GLU A 191 0.29 6.64 13.97
C GLU A 191 -0.42 7.32 12.80
N ASP A 192 0.33 7.95 11.90
CA ASP A 192 -0.20 8.59 10.70
C ASP A 192 -0.99 7.60 9.82
N MET A 193 -0.45 6.40 9.57
CA MET A 193 -1.13 5.35 8.80
C MET A 193 -2.43 4.88 9.46
N ARG A 194 -2.48 4.73 10.79
CA ARG A 194 -3.71 4.37 11.51
C ARG A 194 -4.80 5.43 11.36
N VAL A 195 -4.40 6.71 11.38
CA VAL A 195 -5.31 7.82 11.13
C VAL A 195 -5.80 7.79 9.68
N GLU A 196 -4.92 7.52 8.72
CA GLU A 196 -5.30 7.38 7.31
C GLU A 196 -6.31 6.26 7.12
N VAL A 197 -6.07 5.06 7.66
CA VAL A 197 -7.02 3.94 7.61
C VAL A 197 -8.37 4.34 8.21
N SER A 198 -8.36 4.98 9.38
CA SER A 198 -9.58 5.44 10.04
C SER A 198 -10.34 6.47 9.19
N SER A 199 -9.63 7.35 8.47
CA SER A 199 -10.24 8.32 7.56
C SER A 199 -10.91 7.65 6.35
N LEU A 200 -10.30 6.58 5.82
CA LEU A 200 -10.85 5.80 4.72
C LEU A 200 -12.15 5.08 5.10
N MET A 201 -12.38 4.84 6.40
CA MET A 201 -13.58 4.17 6.91
C MET A 201 -14.84 5.05 6.92
N VAL A 202 -14.72 6.39 6.95
CA VAL A 202 -15.83 7.32 7.23
C VAL A 202 -16.99 7.22 6.24
N GLN A 203 -16.76 6.73 5.02
CA GLN A 203 -17.79 6.47 4.00
C GLN A 203 -17.50 5.19 3.21
N ALA A 204 -16.81 4.24 3.82
CA ALA A 204 -16.41 3.02 3.14
C ALA A 204 -17.56 2.03 3.06
N GLY A 205 -17.59 1.25 1.96
CA GLY A 205 -18.50 0.12 1.85
C GLY A 205 -18.12 -1.02 2.81
N PRO A 206 -19.01 -2.01 2.97
CA PRO A 206 -18.86 -3.06 3.98
C PRO A 206 -17.54 -3.83 3.90
N GLU A 207 -17.05 -4.14 2.70
CA GLU A 207 -15.80 -4.87 2.55
C GLU A 207 -14.59 -3.98 2.88
N VAL A 208 -14.61 -2.69 2.53
CA VAL A 208 -13.53 -1.78 2.93
C VAL A 208 -13.46 -1.64 4.45
N GLN A 209 -14.61 -1.51 5.13
CA GLN A 209 -14.65 -1.47 6.60
C GLN A 209 -14.04 -2.73 7.21
N LYS A 210 -14.46 -3.90 6.74
CA LYS A 210 -13.94 -5.20 7.21
C LYS A 210 -12.44 -5.36 7.01
N TYR A 211 -11.91 -4.93 5.87
CA TYR A 211 -10.47 -5.00 5.60
C TYR A 211 -9.69 -4.00 6.47
N ALA A 212 -10.22 -2.79 6.65
CA ALA A 212 -9.64 -1.77 7.52
C ALA A 212 -9.61 -2.24 8.98
N ASP A 213 -10.70 -2.81 9.50
CA ASP A 213 -10.77 -3.35 10.86
C ASP A 213 -9.73 -4.44 11.09
N ARG A 214 -9.58 -5.37 10.13
CA ARG A 214 -8.55 -6.41 10.19
C ARG A 214 -7.15 -5.82 10.21
N ALA A 215 -6.89 -4.79 9.40
CA ALA A 215 -5.60 -4.13 9.36
C ALA A 215 -5.29 -3.41 10.68
N LEU A 216 -6.25 -2.66 11.23
CA LEU A 216 -6.11 -1.95 12.51
C LEU A 216 -5.91 -2.88 13.71
N ALA A 217 -6.47 -4.09 13.66
CA ALA A 217 -6.28 -5.12 14.67
C ALA A 217 -4.97 -5.91 14.51
N GLY A 218 -4.26 -5.73 13.40
CA GLY A 218 -3.06 -6.47 13.02
C GLY A 218 -1.74 -5.77 13.37
N SER A 219 -0.71 -6.18 12.64
CA SER A 219 0.64 -5.64 12.69
C SER A 219 0.78 -4.35 11.87
N PRO A 220 1.89 -3.59 12.02
CA PRO A 220 2.21 -2.47 11.14
C PRO A 220 2.18 -2.85 9.65
N ASP A 221 2.67 -4.04 9.31
CA ASP A 221 2.70 -4.55 7.94
C ASP A 221 1.28 -4.78 7.39
N ASP A 222 0.32 -5.16 8.24
CA ASP A 222 -1.09 -5.33 7.83
C ASP A 222 -1.75 -3.98 7.49
N ILE A 223 -1.37 -2.92 8.21
CA ILE A 223 -1.81 -1.55 7.94
C ILE A 223 -1.24 -1.06 6.62
N GLU A 224 0.07 -1.21 6.43
CA GLU A 224 0.76 -0.83 5.19
C GLU A 224 0.18 -1.60 3.99
N TRP A 225 0.02 -2.92 4.11
CA TRP A 225 -0.60 -3.74 3.07
C TRP A 225 -2.02 -3.30 2.73
N PHE A 226 -2.81 -2.93 3.74
CA PHE A 226 -4.17 -2.43 3.51
C PHE A 226 -4.17 -1.11 2.73
N LEU A 227 -3.32 -0.15 3.14
CA LEU A 227 -3.19 1.13 2.47
C LEU A 227 -2.67 0.97 1.03
N ASP A 228 -1.71 0.09 0.79
CA ASP A 228 -1.14 -0.10 -0.55
C ASP A 228 -2.06 -0.90 -1.48
N THR A 229 -2.70 -1.95 -0.98
CA THR A 229 -3.38 -2.95 -1.81
C THR A 229 -4.78 -3.30 -1.30
N GLY A 230 -4.91 -3.57 0.01
CA GLY A 230 -6.14 -4.10 0.59
C GLY A 230 -7.38 -3.23 0.35
N GLN A 231 -7.23 -1.91 0.44
CA GLN A 231 -8.34 -0.97 0.19
C GLN A 231 -8.89 -1.05 -1.24
N HIS A 232 -8.04 -1.31 -2.23
CA HIS A 232 -8.46 -1.40 -3.64
C HIS A 232 -9.20 -2.70 -3.92
N ILE A 233 -8.71 -3.80 -3.36
CA ILE A 233 -9.39 -5.10 -3.42
C ILE A 233 -10.77 -5.02 -2.76
N ALA A 234 -10.85 -4.39 -1.59
CA ALA A 234 -12.09 -4.27 -0.85
C ALA A 234 -13.11 -3.39 -1.59
N ARG A 235 -12.70 -2.26 -2.17
CA ARG A 235 -13.57 -1.43 -3.03
C ARG A 235 -14.08 -2.17 -4.26
N ALA A 236 -13.24 -3.01 -4.88
CA ALA A 236 -13.66 -3.81 -6.02
C ALA A 236 -14.78 -4.80 -5.63
N ARG A 237 -14.68 -5.40 -4.44
CA ARG A 237 -15.72 -6.28 -3.89
C ARG A 237 -17.01 -5.52 -3.57
N ASP A 238 -16.92 -4.34 -2.96
CA ASP A 238 -18.12 -3.51 -2.72
C ASP A 238 -18.83 -3.16 -4.03
N GLN A 239 -18.07 -2.82 -5.09
CA GLN A 239 -18.62 -2.55 -6.41
C GLN A 239 -19.26 -3.79 -7.06
N GLU A 240 -18.65 -4.96 -6.89
CA GLU A 240 -19.20 -6.22 -7.38
C GLU A 240 -20.52 -6.55 -6.68
N SER A 241 -20.56 -6.46 -5.35
CA SER A 241 -21.78 -6.67 -4.56
C SER A 241 -22.90 -5.73 -5.00
N ALA A 242 -22.61 -4.43 -5.17
CA ALA A 242 -23.60 -3.46 -5.62
C ALA A 242 -24.17 -3.79 -7.01
N LYS A 243 -23.34 -4.28 -7.95
CA LYS A 243 -23.80 -4.72 -9.28
C LYS A 243 -24.66 -5.97 -9.21
N ILE A 244 -24.29 -6.91 -8.34
CA ILE A 244 -25.09 -8.13 -8.11
C ILE A 244 -26.45 -7.74 -7.56
N GLU A 245 -26.51 -6.85 -6.56
CA GLU A 245 -27.76 -6.35 -6.00
C GLU A 245 -28.64 -5.67 -7.05
N GLU A 246 -28.05 -4.87 -7.95
CA GLU A 246 -28.77 -4.25 -9.07
C GLU A 246 -29.38 -5.31 -10.00
N LEU A 247 -28.59 -6.33 -10.39
CA LEU A 247 -29.07 -7.42 -11.24
C LEU A 247 -30.19 -8.23 -10.57
N VAL A 248 -30.04 -8.54 -9.28
CA VAL A 248 -31.08 -9.21 -8.49
C VAL A 248 -32.36 -8.37 -8.48
N ALA A 249 -32.27 -7.05 -8.26
CA ALA A 249 -33.43 -6.16 -8.29
C ALA A 249 -34.12 -6.11 -9.66
N VAL A 250 -33.36 -6.22 -10.76
CA VAL A 250 -33.91 -6.33 -12.12
C VAL A 250 -34.66 -7.65 -12.28
N VAL A 251 -34.06 -8.77 -11.89
CA VAL A 251 -34.69 -10.11 -11.99
C VAL A 251 -35.97 -10.18 -11.17
N GLU A 252 -35.96 -9.67 -9.93
CA GLU A 252 -37.17 -9.63 -9.09
C GLU A 252 -38.30 -8.80 -9.72
N ARG A 253 -37.96 -7.67 -10.35
CA ARG A 253 -38.92 -6.81 -11.03
C ARG A 253 -39.52 -7.51 -12.25
N GLU A 254 -38.69 -8.09 -13.10
CA GLU A 254 -39.16 -8.84 -14.28
C GLU A 254 -39.98 -10.08 -13.87
N GLY A 255 -39.61 -10.75 -12.78
CA GLY A 255 -40.38 -11.84 -12.19
C GLY A 255 -41.79 -11.41 -11.75
N LYS A 256 -41.91 -10.26 -11.08
CA LYS A 256 -43.23 -9.68 -10.72
C LYS A 256 -44.06 -9.34 -11.96
N VAL A 257 -43.43 -8.81 -13.01
CA VAL A 257 -44.12 -8.53 -14.28
C VAL A 257 -44.59 -9.83 -14.93
N ALA A 258 -43.75 -10.87 -14.96
CA ALA A 258 -44.11 -12.18 -15.50
C ALA A 258 -45.30 -12.79 -14.75
N ASP A 259 -45.29 -12.80 -13.41
CA ASP A 259 -46.40 -13.28 -12.58
C ASP A 259 -47.71 -12.53 -12.88
N ALA A 260 -47.66 -11.20 -12.93
CA ALA A 260 -48.84 -10.39 -13.26
C ALA A 260 -49.39 -10.69 -14.66
N ARG A 261 -48.52 -10.91 -15.66
CA ARG A 261 -48.95 -11.26 -17.02
C ARG A 261 -49.53 -12.67 -17.10
N THR A 262 -49.00 -13.62 -16.35
CA THR A 262 -49.53 -14.98 -16.26
C THR A 262 -50.94 -14.97 -15.67
N LYS A 263 -51.16 -14.26 -14.57
CA LYS A 263 -52.51 -14.09 -13.97
C LYS A 263 -53.50 -13.47 -14.95
N GLN A 264 -53.09 -12.43 -15.68
CA GLN A 264 -53.93 -11.84 -16.75
C GLN A 264 -54.26 -12.84 -17.87
N ALA A 265 -53.32 -13.70 -18.23
CA ALA A 265 -53.53 -14.74 -19.23
C ALA A 265 -54.51 -15.82 -18.74
N GLU A 266 -54.39 -16.25 -17.48
CA GLU A 266 -55.32 -17.19 -16.84
C GLU A 266 -56.75 -16.64 -16.79
N GLU A 267 -56.92 -15.39 -16.36
CA GLU A 267 -58.23 -14.72 -16.34
C GLU A 267 -58.82 -14.54 -17.75
N ALA A 268 -57.99 -14.22 -18.74
CA ALA A 268 -58.43 -14.11 -20.12
C ALA A 268 -58.83 -15.48 -20.70
N ALA A 269 -58.09 -16.53 -20.38
CA ALA A 269 -58.40 -17.90 -20.79
C ALA A 269 -59.72 -18.38 -20.16
N ALA A 270 -59.93 -18.14 -18.85
CA ALA A 270 -61.17 -18.46 -18.17
C ALA A 270 -62.39 -17.77 -18.83
N ARG A 271 -62.26 -16.48 -19.15
CA ARG A 271 -63.30 -15.74 -19.88
C ARG A 271 -63.54 -16.29 -21.29
N ALA A 272 -62.49 -16.71 -21.99
CA ALA A 272 -62.63 -17.31 -23.31
C ALA A 272 -63.37 -18.66 -23.26
N VAL A 273 -63.11 -19.49 -22.24
CA VAL A 273 -63.84 -20.75 -22.01
C VAL A 273 -65.31 -20.46 -21.73
N GLU A 274 -65.61 -19.53 -20.82
CA GLU A 274 -67.00 -19.16 -20.50
C GLU A 274 -67.75 -18.61 -21.73
N ALA A 275 -67.09 -17.76 -22.53
CA ALA A 275 -67.67 -17.24 -23.76
C ALA A 275 -67.92 -18.34 -24.80
N ALA A 276 -67.01 -19.32 -24.91
CA ALA A 276 -67.19 -20.47 -25.78
C ALA A 276 -68.36 -21.37 -25.33
N ASP A 277 -68.53 -21.61 -24.04
CA ASP A 277 -69.66 -22.35 -23.48
C ASP A 277 -71.00 -21.65 -23.76
N LYS A 278 -71.04 -20.32 -23.56
CA LYS A 278 -72.21 -19.50 -23.91
C LYS A 278 -72.51 -19.52 -25.40
N ALA A 279 -71.49 -19.45 -26.25
CA ALA A 279 -71.66 -19.55 -27.71
C ALA A 279 -72.18 -20.92 -28.13
N LYS A 280 -71.69 -22.00 -27.50
CA LYS A 280 -72.20 -23.36 -27.72
C LYS A 280 -73.67 -23.48 -27.31
N ALA A 281 -74.03 -23.00 -26.12
CA ALA A 281 -75.42 -23.00 -25.66
C ALA A 281 -76.34 -22.16 -26.56
N ALA A 282 -75.88 -21.01 -27.03
CA ALA A 282 -76.62 -20.17 -27.99
C ALA A 282 -76.82 -20.88 -29.34
N ALA A 283 -75.80 -21.60 -29.82
CA ALA A 283 -75.89 -22.39 -31.05
C ALA A 283 -76.87 -23.57 -30.91
N GLU A 284 -76.82 -24.32 -29.80
CA GLU A 284 -77.76 -25.40 -29.51
C GLU A 284 -79.21 -24.88 -29.43
N LYS A 285 -79.42 -23.75 -28.74
CA LYS A 285 -80.73 -23.09 -28.68
C LYS A 285 -81.20 -22.63 -30.06
N ALA A 286 -80.32 -22.02 -30.85
CA ALA A 286 -80.67 -21.58 -32.19
C ALA A 286 -81.03 -22.75 -33.12
N ALA A 287 -80.35 -23.89 -33.00
CA ALA A 287 -80.69 -25.10 -33.73
C ALA A 287 -82.07 -25.64 -33.33
N ALA A 288 -82.38 -25.68 -32.02
CA ALA A 288 -83.69 -26.10 -31.53
C ALA A 288 -84.82 -25.15 -31.96
N GLU A 289 -84.59 -23.83 -31.92
CA GLU A 289 -85.58 -22.84 -32.37
C GLU A 289 -85.82 -22.88 -33.88
N ALA A 290 -84.76 -23.09 -34.67
CA ALA A 290 -84.89 -23.27 -36.12
C ALA A 290 -85.68 -24.54 -36.47
N GLU A 291 -85.47 -25.64 -35.74
CA GLU A 291 -86.20 -26.89 -35.91
C GLU A 291 -87.68 -26.77 -35.50
N ALA A 292 -87.99 -25.93 -34.51
CA ALA A 292 -89.35 -25.66 -34.07
C ALA A 292 -90.10 -24.65 -34.97
N ALA A 293 -89.38 -23.84 -35.75
CA ALA A 293 -89.91 -22.74 -36.55
C ALA A 293 -89.68 -22.95 -38.07
N LYS A 294 -89.78 -24.20 -38.54
CA LYS A 294 -89.45 -24.60 -39.94
C LYS A 294 -90.10 -23.74 -41.03
N ASP A 295 -91.29 -23.19 -40.76
CA ASP A 295 -92.05 -22.38 -41.71
C ASP A 295 -91.93 -20.86 -41.45
N ASP A 296 -91.20 -20.43 -40.42
CA ASP A 296 -90.95 -19.01 -40.08
C ASP A 296 -89.45 -18.66 -40.24
N VAL A 297 -89.13 -18.18 -41.44
CA VAL A 297 -87.77 -17.77 -41.84
C VAL A 297 -87.26 -16.60 -40.98
N VAL A 298 -88.14 -15.70 -40.53
CA VAL A 298 -87.73 -14.51 -39.75
C VAL A 298 -87.29 -14.91 -38.36
N LYS A 299 -88.03 -15.82 -37.72
CA LYS A 299 -87.70 -16.33 -36.38
C LYS A 299 -86.41 -17.15 -36.39
N SER A 300 -86.28 -18.08 -37.34
CA SER A 300 -85.07 -18.89 -37.53
C SER A 300 -83.84 -18.02 -37.85
N GLY A 301 -84.00 -17.01 -38.70
CA GLY A 301 -82.93 -16.06 -39.04
C GLY A 301 -82.46 -15.23 -37.83
N ARG A 302 -83.35 -14.87 -36.91
CA ARG A 302 -82.99 -14.16 -35.67
C ARG A 302 -82.21 -15.05 -34.71
N ALA A 303 -82.65 -16.29 -34.53
CA ALA A 303 -81.95 -17.27 -33.69
C ALA A 303 -80.52 -17.53 -34.20
N ALA A 304 -80.36 -17.71 -35.52
CA ALA A 304 -79.06 -17.87 -36.15
C ALA A 304 -78.13 -16.66 -35.95
N ARG A 305 -78.66 -15.41 -36.06
CA ARG A 305 -77.87 -14.19 -35.80
C ARG A 305 -77.38 -14.12 -34.37
N ASN A 306 -78.24 -14.41 -33.39
CA ASN A 306 -77.86 -14.41 -31.98
C ASN A 306 -76.74 -15.44 -31.70
N ALA A 307 -76.82 -16.63 -32.28
CA ALA A 307 -75.75 -17.64 -32.18
C ALA A 307 -74.46 -17.17 -32.86
N ALA A 308 -74.55 -16.53 -34.02
CA ALA A 308 -73.39 -15.98 -34.72
C ALA A 308 -72.72 -14.86 -33.92
N GLU A 309 -73.48 -13.95 -33.30
CA GLU A 309 -72.96 -12.89 -32.43
C GLU A 309 -72.25 -13.48 -31.19
N ALA A 310 -72.84 -14.50 -30.56
CA ALA A 310 -72.20 -15.20 -29.45
C ALA A 310 -70.89 -15.89 -29.88
N ALA A 311 -70.86 -16.49 -31.07
CA ALA A 311 -69.66 -17.09 -31.64
C ALA A 311 -68.56 -16.05 -31.94
N VAL A 312 -68.93 -14.86 -32.43
CA VAL A 312 -68.00 -13.73 -32.61
C VAL A 312 -67.41 -13.28 -31.27
N GLY A 313 -68.25 -13.12 -30.23
CA GLY A 313 -67.79 -12.75 -28.89
C GLY A 313 -66.84 -13.79 -28.28
N ALA A 314 -67.11 -15.08 -28.48
CA ALA A 314 -66.21 -16.16 -28.09
C ALA A 314 -64.88 -16.11 -28.84
N ALA A 315 -64.90 -15.88 -30.16
CA ALA A 315 -63.70 -15.73 -30.97
C ALA A 315 -62.84 -14.52 -30.54
N ASP A 316 -63.47 -13.40 -30.20
CA ASP A 316 -62.76 -12.22 -29.69
C ASP A 316 -62.13 -12.47 -28.32
N SER A 317 -62.85 -13.17 -27.44
CA SER A 317 -62.33 -13.56 -26.11
C SER A 317 -61.14 -14.52 -26.25
N ALA A 318 -61.21 -15.48 -27.19
CA ALA A 318 -60.11 -16.37 -27.53
C ALA A 318 -58.88 -15.60 -28.04
N ARG A 319 -59.07 -14.60 -28.92
CA ARG A 319 -57.96 -13.74 -29.39
C ARG A 319 -57.30 -12.96 -28.24
N VAL A 320 -58.09 -12.46 -27.29
CA VAL A 320 -57.57 -11.78 -26.08
C VAL A 320 -56.74 -12.76 -25.25
N ALA A 321 -57.25 -13.97 -25.02
CA ALA A 321 -56.53 -15.01 -24.29
C ALA A 321 -55.19 -15.38 -24.97
N THR A 322 -55.18 -15.55 -26.31
CA THR A 322 -53.94 -15.83 -27.05
C THR A 322 -52.93 -14.68 -26.94
N ARG A 323 -53.37 -13.42 -27.04
CA ARG A 323 -52.49 -12.26 -26.88
C ARG A 323 -51.92 -12.18 -25.46
N ALA A 324 -52.76 -12.41 -24.45
CA ALA A 324 -52.33 -12.42 -23.05
C ALA A 324 -51.32 -13.55 -22.78
N SER A 325 -51.57 -14.75 -23.33
CA SER A 325 -50.64 -15.88 -23.27
C SER A 325 -49.28 -15.56 -23.90
N HIS A 326 -49.26 -14.95 -25.10
CA HIS A 326 -48.00 -14.52 -25.70
C HIS A 326 -47.27 -13.46 -24.87
N ALA A 327 -48.00 -12.50 -24.29
CA ALA A 327 -47.41 -11.50 -23.40
C ALA A 327 -46.81 -12.13 -22.13
N ALA A 328 -47.48 -13.13 -21.55
CA ALA A 328 -46.97 -13.90 -20.41
C ALA A 328 -45.70 -14.68 -20.78
N ILE A 329 -45.69 -15.36 -21.92
CA ILE A 329 -44.50 -16.10 -22.42
C ILE A 329 -43.32 -15.14 -22.62
N GLN A 330 -43.55 -13.97 -23.22
CA GLN A 330 -42.49 -12.98 -23.43
C GLN A 330 -41.96 -12.40 -22.13
N ALA A 331 -42.84 -12.12 -21.16
CA ALA A 331 -42.42 -11.65 -19.84
C ALA A 331 -41.63 -12.74 -19.08
N SER A 332 -42.07 -13.99 -19.13
CA SER A 332 -41.37 -15.13 -18.53
C SER A 332 -39.96 -15.32 -19.10
N ARG A 333 -39.76 -15.10 -20.41
CA ARG A 333 -38.43 -15.16 -21.03
C ARG A 333 -37.50 -14.03 -20.61
N ARG A 334 -38.02 -12.86 -20.23
CA ARG A 334 -37.22 -11.73 -19.73
C ARG A 334 -36.81 -11.91 -18.27
N ALA A 335 -37.60 -12.68 -17.51
CA ALA A 335 -37.35 -12.96 -16.11
C ALA A 335 -36.42 -14.17 -15.88
N ALA A 336 -36.13 -14.97 -16.92
CA ALA A 336 -35.27 -16.15 -16.89
C ALA A 336 -33.84 -15.81 -17.31
#